data_AF-A0A2P6QAZ5-F1
#
_entry.id   AF-A0A2P6QAZ5-F1
#
_cell.length_a   1.000
_cell.length_b   1.000
_cell.length_c   1.000
_cell.angle_alpha   90.00
_cell.angle_beta   90.00
_cell.angle_gamma   90.00
#
_symmetry.space_group_name_H-M   'P 1'
#
loop_
_entity.id
_entity.type
_entity.pdbx_description
1 polymer ?
#
loop_
_entity_poly.entity_id
_entity_poly.type
_entity_poly.pdbx_seq_one_letter_code
_entity_poly.pdbx_strand_id
1 'polypeptide(L)'
;MVKLKKSLPFQIHQCMTVRFVGGAMRGAGAEQLSVLVRTVIESKASKNVLRLFYALGYKLDHELLRVGFAFHFQRGTQMTVTVSSVNKMPQLHNPDEAVPVTPGIQLVEVTAPASSETYTEVALAVSSFCEYLAP
;
A
#
# COMPACT_ATOMS: atom_id res chain seq x y z
N MET A 1 21.16 21.98 23.52
CA MET A 1 19.95 21.16 23.73
C MET A 1 18.79 21.84 23.03
N VAL A 2 18.53 21.50 21.76
CA VAL A 2 17.53 22.18 20.93
C VAL A 2 16.34 21.24 20.73
N LYS A 3 15.20 21.65 21.25
CA LYS A 3 13.92 20.93 21.15
C LYS A 3 13.28 21.30 19.81
N LEU A 4 13.50 20.49 18.79
CA LEU A 4 12.84 20.66 17.48
C LEU A 4 11.45 20.01 17.52
N LYS A 5 10.44 20.79 17.92
CA LYS A 5 9.04 20.45 17.69
C LYS A 5 8.69 20.86 16.26
N LYS A 6 8.88 19.95 15.30
CA LYS A 6 8.47 20.16 13.90
C LYS A 6 7.02 19.70 13.75
N SER A 7 6.06 20.50 14.21
CA SER A 7 4.68 20.39 13.75
C SER A 7 4.64 20.93 12.32
N LEU A 8 4.87 20.07 11.34
CA LEU A 8 4.65 20.40 9.94
C LEU A 8 3.14 20.58 9.73
N PRO A 9 2.66 21.75 9.29
CA PRO A 9 1.28 21.88 8.87
C PRO A 9 1.10 20.98 7.64
N PHE A 10 0.20 20.00 7.75
CA PHE A 10 -0.16 19.08 6.68
C PHE A 10 -1.00 19.82 5.62
N GLN A 11 -0.36 20.75 4.91
CA GLN A 11 -0.84 21.32 3.65
C GLN A 11 0.22 21.06 2.57
N ILE A 12 0.51 19.78 2.34
CA ILE A 12 1.07 19.36 1.06
C ILE A 12 -0.10 19.46 0.08
N HIS A 13 0.13 20.02 -1.11
CA HIS A 13 -0.79 19.95 -2.22
C HIS A 13 -1.13 18.47 -2.45
N GLN A 14 -2.25 17.99 -1.89
CA GLN A 14 -2.54 16.56 -1.83
C GLN A 14 -2.90 16.08 -3.23
N CYS A 15 -1.92 15.53 -3.94
CA CYS A 15 -2.19 14.63 -5.05
C CYS A 15 -2.85 13.40 -4.44
N MET A 16 -4.15 13.25 -4.63
CA MET A 16 -4.85 12.04 -4.24
C MET A 16 -4.62 10.97 -5.29
N THR A 17 -4.68 9.71 -4.89
CA THR A 17 -4.54 8.58 -5.79
C THR A 17 -5.75 7.68 -5.60
N VAL A 18 -6.41 7.35 -6.70
CA VAL A 18 -7.45 6.32 -6.71
C VAL A 18 -6.80 5.04 -7.18
N ARG A 19 -6.94 3.99 -6.37
CA ARG A 19 -6.41 2.66 -6.69
C ARG A 19 -7.53 1.64 -6.66
N PHE A 20 -7.72 0.93 -7.76
CA PHE A 20 -8.47 -0.31 -7.81
C PHE A 20 -7.50 -1.47 -7.55
N VAL A 21 -7.85 -2.35 -6.62
CA VAL A 21 -7.10 -3.57 -6.31
C VAL A 21 -8.04 -4.75 -6.51
N GLY A 22 -7.77 -5.54 -7.54
CA GLY A 22 -8.51 -6.77 -7.85
C GLY A 22 -8.22 -7.89 -6.85
N GLY A 23 -9.01 -8.96 -6.97
CA GLY A 23 -8.75 -10.21 -6.26
C GLY A 23 -7.40 -10.83 -6.64
N ALA A 24 -6.87 -11.71 -5.77
CA ALA A 24 -5.72 -12.53 -6.12
C ALA A 24 -6.05 -13.42 -7.34
N MET A 25 -5.06 -13.60 -8.22
CA MET A 25 -5.11 -14.55 -9.33
C MET A 25 -5.52 -15.94 -8.82
N ARG A 26 -6.30 -16.67 -9.62
CA ARG A 26 -6.81 -18.00 -9.27
C ARG A 26 -6.56 -18.98 -10.42
N GLY A 27 -6.62 -20.27 -10.10
CA GLY A 27 -6.43 -21.37 -11.05
C GLY A 27 -5.00 -21.88 -11.10
N ALA A 28 -4.73 -22.84 -11.99
CA ALA A 28 -3.46 -23.58 -12.06
C ALA A 28 -2.22 -22.67 -12.19
N GLY A 29 -2.33 -21.53 -12.88
CA GLY A 29 -1.23 -20.57 -12.99
C GLY A 29 -0.89 -19.86 -11.67
N ALA A 30 -1.87 -19.67 -10.78
CA ALA A 30 -1.63 -19.09 -9.46
C ALA A 30 -1.02 -20.10 -8.47
N GLU A 31 -1.40 -21.38 -8.58
CA GLU A 31 -0.90 -22.46 -7.72
C GLU A 31 0.59 -22.76 -7.94
N GLN A 32 1.12 -22.40 -9.12
CA GLN A 32 2.53 -22.56 -9.47
C GLN A 32 3.41 -21.42 -8.93
N LEU A 33 2.82 -20.35 -8.38
CA LEU A 33 3.56 -19.19 -7.87
C LEU A 33 3.60 -19.21 -6.34
N SER A 34 4.77 -18.92 -5.78
CA SER A 34 4.96 -18.74 -4.33
C SER A 34 4.48 -17.39 -3.80
N VAL A 35 3.98 -16.52 -4.69
CA VAL A 35 3.56 -15.14 -4.39
C VAL A 35 2.18 -14.85 -4.94
N LEU A 36 1.48 -13.90 -4.32
CA LEU A 36 0.16 -13.46 -4.75
C LEU A 36 0.27 -12.41 -5.87
N VAL A 37 -0.34 -12.70 -7.01
CA VAL A 37 -0.49 -11.74 -8.11
C VAL A 37 -1.88 -11.11 -8.07
N ARG A 38 -1.97 -9.78 -8.19
CA ARG A 38 -3.22 -9.02 -8.20
C ARG A 38 -3.22 -7.97 -9.30
N THR A 39 -4.37 -7.74 -9.92
CA THR A 39 -4.57 -6.61 -10.83
C THR A 39 -4.64 -5.32 -10.00
N VAL A 40 -3.84 -4.33 -10.36
CA VAL A 40 -3.88 -3.00 -9.74
C VAL A 40 -3.99 -1.95 -10.84
N ILE A 41 -4.97 -1.06 -10.72
CA ILE A 41 -5.11 0.09 -11.61
C ILE A 41 -5.04 1.33 -10.73
N GLU A 42 -4.18 2.28 -11.10
CA GLU A 42 -3.94 3.49 -10.33
C GLU A 42 -4.13 4.73 -11.20
N SER A 43 -4.78 5.75 -10.64
CA SER A 43 -4.94 7.05 -11.30
C SER A 43 -4.74 8.18 -10.31
N LYS A 44 -4.07 9.24 -10.78
CA LYS A 44 -3.96 10.49 -10.03
C LYS A 44 -5.30 11.21 -10.03
N ALA A 45 -5.66 11.75 -8.88
CA ALA A 45 -6.91 12.45 -8.67
C ALA A 45 -6.69 13.76 -7.93
N SER A 46 -7.65 14.67 -8.12
CA SER A 46 -7.66 15.94 -7.39
C SER A 46 -8.32 15.77 -6.03
N LYS A 47 -8.17 16.79 -5.17
CA LYS A 47 -8.78 16.85 -3.83
C LYS A 47 -10.31 16.70 -3.78
N ASN A 48 -11.00 16.81 -4.91
CA ASN A 48 -12.47 16.67 -4.97
C ASN A 48 -12.95 15.23 -5.22
N VAL A 49 -12.03 14.25 -5.32
CA VAL A 49 -12.36 12.89 -5.73
C VAL A 49 -13.38 12.20 -4.82
N LEU A 50 -13.34 12.45 -3.51
CA LEU A 50 -14.31 11.90 -2.57
C LEU A 50 -15.74 12.39 -2.88
N ARG A 51 -15.89 13.66 -3.25
CA ARG A 51 -17.20 14.21 -3.65
C ARG A 51 -17.71 13.61 -4.95
N LEU A 52 -16.80 13.35 -5.90
CA LEU A 52 -17.14 12.66 -7.14
C LEU A 52 -17.70 11.26 -6.85
N PHE A 53 -17.03 10.49 -5.99
CA PHE A 53 -17.52 9.15 -5.60
C PHE A 53 -18.90 9.20 -4.94
N TYR A 54 -19.15 10.16 -4.05
CA TYR A 54 -20.49 10.35 -3.46
C TYR A 54 -21.55 10.70 -4.52
N ALA A 55 -21.22 11.56 -5.49
CA ALA A 55 -22.13 11.90 -6.59
C ALA A 55 -22.44 10.69 -7.50
N LEU A 56 -21.51 9.74 -7.61
CA LEU A 56 -21.69 8.48 -8.32
C LEU A 56 -22.45 7.41 -7.49
N GLY A 57 -22.84 7.72 -6.24
CA GLY A 57 -23.59 6.82 -5.37
C GLY A 57 -22.74 5.92 -4.47
N TYR A 58 -21.41 6.06 -4.48
CA TYR A 58 -20.55 5.35 -3.53
C TYR A 58 -20.68 5.94 -2.12
N LYS A 59 -20.39 5.11 -1.12
CA LYS A 59 -20.30 5.53 0.29
C LYS A 59 -18.91 5.19 0.81
N LEU A 60 -18.37 6.07 1.65
CA LEU A 60 -17.13 5.78 2.35
C LEU A 60 -17.42 4.72 3.41
N ASP A 61 -16.75 3.57 3.29
CA ASP A 61 -16.94 2.44 4.20
C ASP A 61 -16.06 2.58 5.45
N HIS A 62 -14.75 2.74 5.24
CA HIS A 62 -13.78 2.90 6.32
C HIS A 62 -12.60 3.77 5.89
N GLU A 63 -11.92 4.36 6.88
CA GLU A 63 -10.68 5.12 6.69
C GLU A 63 -9.60 4.52 7.60
N LEU A 64 -8.40 4.34 7.04
CA LEU A 64 -7.24 3.75 7.71
C LEU A 64 -6.05 4.68 7.58
N LEU A 65 -5.28 4.82 8.66
CA LEU A 65 -4.00 5.50 8.67
C LEU A 65 -2.86 4.47 8.74
N ARG A 66 -2.07 4.41 7.66
CA ARG A 66 -0.88 3.56 7.59
C ARG A 66 0.37 4.38 7.91
N VAL A 67 1.14 3.94 8.90
CA VAL A 67 2.39 4.60 9.34
C VAL A 67 3.52 3.58 9.29
N GLY A 68 4.66 3.94 8.70
CA GLY A 68 5.79 3.03 8.57
C GLY A 68 6.88 3.51 7.63
N PHE A 69 7.69 2.56 7.18
CA PHE A 69 8.81 2.77 6.27
C PHE A 69 8.57 2.03 4.95
N ALA A 70 9.07 2.61 3.86
CA ALA A 70 9.12 1.98 2.56
C ALA A 70 10.57 1.98 2.07
N PHE A 71 11.08 0.80 1.72
CA PHE A 71 12.41 0.59 1.17
C PHE A 71 12.27 0.15 -0.28
N HIS A 72 12.99 0.83 -1.16
CA HIS A 72 12.94 0.57 -2.60
C HIS A 72 14.23 -0.12 -3.02
N PHE A 73 14.08 -1.27 -3.68
CA PHE A 73 15.19 -2.09 -4.17
C PHE A 73 15.12 -2.20 -5.68
N GLN A 74 16.27 -2.27 -6.32
CA GLN A 74 16.42 -2.47 -7.76
C GLN A 74 17.33 -3.68 -7.98
N ARG A 75 16.75 -4.85 -8.21
CA ARG A 75 17.48 -6.11 -8.44
C ARG A 75 16.78 -6.92 -9.52
N GLY A 76 17.05 -6.60 -10.78
CA GLY A 76 16.34 -7.13 -11.96
C GLY A 76 14.96 -6.48 -12.15
N THR A 77 14.16 -6.41 -11.09
CA THR A 77 12.88 -5.69 -11.04
C THR A 77 12.86 -4.70 -9.86
N GLN A 78 12.03 -3.66 -9.97
CA GLN A 78 11.79 -2.71 -8.90
C GLN A 78 10.90 -3.36 -7.83
N MET A 79 11.43 -3.50 -6.62
CA MET A 79 10.68 -4.02 -5.48
C MET A 79 10.53 -2.97 -4.40
N THR A 80 9.40 -2.99 -3.72
CA THR A 80 9.13 -2.14 -2.56
C THR A 80 8.82 -3.02 -1.36
N VAL A 81 9.64 -2.90 -0.32
CA VAL A 81 9.38 -3.51 0.99
C VAL A 81 8.77 -2.44 1.88
N THR A 82 7.59 -2.70 2.40
CA THR A 82 6.92 -1.82 3.34
C THR A 82 6.82 -2.49 4.69
N VAL A 83 7.19 -1.77 5.74
CA VAL A 83 7.06 -2.19 7.14
C VAL A 83 6.22 -1.15 7.86
N SER A 84 5.01 -1.52 8.28
CA SER A 84 4.03 -0.53 8.72
C SER A 84 3.04 -1.03 9.77
N SER A 85 2.60 -0.12 10.63
CA SER A 85 1.38 -0.27 11.43
C SER A 85 0.16 0.27 10.68
N VAL A 86 -0.96 -0.42 10.81
CA VAL A 86 -2.27 0.03 10.29
C VAL A 86 -3.14 0.45 11.46
N ASN A 87 -3.68 1.67 11.39
CA ASN A 87 -4.53 2.27 12.40
C ASN A 87 -5.91 2.54 11.81
N LYS A 88 -6.97 2.23 12.55
CA LYS A 88 -8.32 2.68 12.19
C LYS A 88 -8.50 4.15 12.55
N MET A 89 -9.36 4.84 11.82
CA MET A 89 -9.73 6.24 12.06
C MET A 89 -11.17 6.29 12.58
N PRO A 90 -11.40 6.31 13.91
CA PRO A 90 -12.76 6.32 14.48
C PRO A 90 -13.53 7.59 14.10
N GLN A 91 -12.81 8.71 14.05
CA GLN A 91 -13.29 9.96 13.49
C GLN A 91 -12.65 10.18 12.12
N LEU A 92 -13.49 10.39 11.11
CA LEU A 92 -13.03 10.64 9.75
C LEU A 92 -12.10 11.86 9.70
N HIS A 93 -11.00 11.72 8.96
CA HIS A 93 -10.00 12.74 8.70
C HIS A 93 -9.28 13.32 9.94
N ASN A 94 -9.40 12.67 11.10
CA ASN A 94 -8.69 13.06 12.33
C ASN A 94 -7.58 12.06 12.69
N PRO A 95 -6.33 12.26 12.23
CA PRO A 95 -5.24 11.32 12.46
C PRO A 95 -4.76 11.27 13.91
N ASP A 96 -5.06 12.30 14.72
CA ASP A 96 -4.65 12.35 16.13
C ASP A 96 -5.43 11.34 17.00
N GLU A 97 -6.60 10.91 16.53
CA GLU A 97 -7.43 9.90 17.18
C GLU A 97 -7.25 8.49 16.58
N ALA A 98 -6.28 8.30 15.70
CA ALA A 98 -6.04 7.00 15.07
C ALA A 98 -5.64 5.95 16.12
N VAL A 99 -6.25 4.76 16.04
CA VAL A 99 -6.00 3.66 16.98
C VAL A 99 -5.45 2.45 16.22
N PRO A 100 -4.37 1.80 16.68
CA PRO A 100 -3.82 0.61 16.01
C PRO A 100 -4.87 -0.50 15.90
N VAL A 101 -4.97 -1.09 14.71
CA VAL A 101 -5.82 -2.27 14.48
C VAL A 101 -5.21 -3.50 15.15
N THR A 102 -3.88 -3.65 15.07
CA THR A 102 -3.10 -4.74 15.66
C THR A 102 -1.93 -4.19 16.48
N PRO A 103 -2.15 -3.84 17.76
CA PRO A 103 -1.10 -3.28 18.61
C PRO A 103 0.11 -4.21 18.70
N GLY A 104 1.32 -3.65 18.56
CA GLY A 104 2.58 -4.39 18.66
C GLY A 104 2.94 -5.25 17.44
N ILE A 105 2.09 -5.32 16.42
CA ILE A 105 2.35 -6.09 15.19
C ILE A 105 2.59 -5.12 14.04
N GLN A 106 3.65 -5.36 13.28
CA GLN A 106 3.94 -4.65 12.04
C GLN A 106 3.63 -5.54 10.84
N LEU A 107 2.95 -4.97 9.86
CA LEU A 107 2.73 -5.61 8.57
C LEU A 107 3.96 -5.37 7.69
N VAL A 108 4.54 -6.48 7.20
CA VAL A 108 5.62 -6.47 6.22
C VAL A 108 5.06 -6.93 4.88
N GLU A 109 5.16 -6.10 3.85
CA GLU A 109 4.76 -6.46 2.49
C GLU A 109 5.91 -6.22 1.52
N VAL A 110 6.20 -7.22 0.68
CA VAL A 110 7.09 -7.11 -0.46
C VAL A 110 6.23 -7.07 -1.72
N THR A 111 6.36 -6.00 -2.51
CA THR A 111 5.55 -5.77 -3.71
C THR A 111 6.44 -5.38 -4.89
N ALA A 112 6.05 -5.79 -6.09
CA ALA A 112 6.70 -5.39 -7.33
C ALA A 112 5.64 -5.22 -8.43
N PRO A 113 5.71 -4.17 -9.26
CA PRO A 113 4.83 -4.03 -10.40
C PRO A 113 5.21 -5.05 -11.48
N ALA A 114 4.21 -5.58 -12.19
CA ALA A 114 4.39 -6.47 -13.32
C ALA A 114 3.32 -6.20 -14.38
N SER A 115 3.62 -6.54 -15.64
CA SER A 115 2.62 -6.59 -16.71
C SER A 115 2.02 -8.00 -16.84
N SER A 116 1.03 -8.16 -17.72
CA SER A 116 0.45 -9.46 -18.06
C SER A 116 1.46 -10.46 -18.63
N GLU A 117 2.57 -9.98 -19.19
CA GLU A 117 3.59 -10.80 -19.84
C GLU A 117 4.75 -11.12 -18.89
N THR A 118 5.00 -10.29 -17.87
CA THR A 118 6.20 -10.38 -17.03
C THR A 118 5.94 -10.89 -15.61
N TYR A 119 4.68 -11.10 -15.21
CA TYR A 119 4.37 -11.44 -13.82
C TYR A 119 5.04 -12.72 -13.31
N THR A 120 5.28 -13.72 -14.16
CA THR A 120 5.97 -14.95 -13.77
C THR A 120 7.43 -14.69 -13.39
N GLU A 121 8.14 -13.89 -14.19
CA GLU A 121 9.54 -13.52 -13.91
C GLU A 121 9.64 -12.66 -12.64
N VAL A 122 8.74 -11.66 -12.53
CA VAL A 122 8.69 -10.79 -11.35
C VAL A 122 8.36 -11.60 -10.09
N ALA A 123 7.47 -12.59 -10.18
CA ALA A 123 7.13 -13.48 -9.08
C ALA A 123 8.34 -14.28 -8.58
N LEU A 124 9.13 -14.85 -9.50
CA LEU A 124 10.38 -15.56 -9.16
C LEU A 124 11.39 -14.62 -8.49
N ALA A 125 11.53 -13.40 -9.01
CA ALA A 125 12.44 -12.40 -8.44
C ALA A 125 12.02 -12.03 -7.00
N VAL A 126 10.72 -11.80 -6.76
CA VAL A 126 10.19 -11.52 -5.41
C VAL A 126 10.43 -12.72 -4.48
N SER A 127 10.20 -13.96 -4.94
CA SER A 127 10.46 -15.17 -4.15
C SER A 127 11.93 -15.26 -3.73
N SER A 128 12.86 -15.11 -4.69
CA SER A 128 14.31 -15.13 -4.41
C SER A 128 14.75 -13.99 -3.49
N PHE A 129 14.12 -12.81 -3.61
CA PHE A 129 14.39 -11.69 -2.73
C PHE A 129 13.91 -11.95 -1.30
N CYS A 130 12.73 -12.56 -1.12
CA CYS A 130 12.24 -12.97 0.20
C CYS A 130 13.17 -14.01 0.86
N GLU A 131 13.70 -14.97 0.09
CA GLU A 131 14.71 -15.92 0.59
C GLU A 131 16.00 -15.22 1.00
N TYR A 132 16.45 -14.21 0.25
CA TYR A 132 17.61 -13.41 0.61
C TYR A 132 17.43 -12.62 1.91
N LEU A 133 16.19 -12.23 2.23
CA LEU A 133 15.86 -11.56 3.49
C LEU A 133 15.71 -12.53 4.67
N ALA A 134 15.66 -13.84 4.42
CA ALA A 134 15.59 -14.83 5.48
C ALA A 134 16.91 -14.82 6.30
N PRO A 135 16.83 -14.96 7.64
CA PRO A 135 17.98 -14.88 8.53
C PRO A 135 18.99 -16.03 8.35
#